data_AF-A0AA36AVC8-F1
#
_entry.id   AF-A0AA36AVC8-F1
#
_cell.length_a   1.000
_cell.length_b   1.000
_cell.length_c   1.000
_cell.angle_alpha   90.00
_cell.angle_beta   90.00
_cell.angle_gamma   90.00
#
_symmetry.space_group_name_H-M   'P 1'
#
loop_
_entity.id
_entity.type
_entity.pdbx_description
1 polymer ?
#
loop_
_entity_poly.entity_id
_entity_poly.type
_entity_poly.pdbx_seq_one_letter_code
_entity_poly.pdbx_strand_id
1 'polypeptide(L)'
;MALFIMYLFPYEEDGWNVFLKDNDQSKNITECDFYSNQLQVRKDKFNGIMKSRRLMQQYAVDQYAKVEQDRLHFLKTNQKQLKVEKYQGLLDAIANGDMNDVESKIILPPSHTGSPQFYRECFQAGMALVRESGKPDYLITMTTNPK
;
A
#
# COMPACT_ATOMS: atom_id res chain seq x y z
N MET A 1 16.14 7.20 17.59
CA MET A 1 15.62 7.55 16.26
C MET A 1 14.56 8.66 16.31
N ALA A 2 13.71 8.73 17.34
CA ALA A 2 12.67 9.77 17.47
C ALA A 2 13.19 11.23 17.61
N LEU A 3 14.37 11.42 18.22
CA LEU A 3 14.90 12.76 18.52
C LEU A 3 15.23 13.61 17.28
N PHE A 4 15.61 12.98 16.15
CA PHE A 4 15.95 13.73 14.94
C PHE A 4 14.71 14.21 14.16
N ILE A 5 13.60 13.47 14.24
CA ILE A 5 12.33 13.85 13.58
C ILE A 5 11.70 15.05 14.29
N MET A 6 11.90 15.19 15.61
CA MET A 6 11.44 16.35 16.37
C MET A 6 12.11 17.67 15.92
N TYR A 7 13.37 17.62 15.45
CA TYR A 7 14.04 18.80 14.88
C TYR A 7 13.49 19.20 13.49
N LEU A 8 12.74 18.30 12.84
CA LEU A 8 12.12 18.56 11.54
C LEU A 8 10.89 19.48 11.65
N PHE A 9 10.23 19.46 12.81
CA PHE A 9 9.04 20.25 13.12
C PHE A 9 9.35 21.19 14.29
N PRO A 10 10.01 22.34 14.03
CA PRO A 10 10.36 23.31 15.08
C PRO A 10 9.14 24.02 15.68
N TYR A 11 8.02 23.99 14.97
CA TYR A 11 6.70 24.31 15.49
C TYR A 11 6.02 22.96 15.68
N GLU A 12 5.50 22.69 16.88
CA GLU A 12 4.77 21.46 17.22
C GLU A 12 3.52 21.29 16.33
N GLU A 13 3.73 20.92 15.07
CA GLU A 13 2.65 20.64 14.13
C GLU A 13 1.98 19.34 14.58
N ASP A 14 0.68 19.45 14.85
CA ASP A 14 -0.12 18.33 15.32
C ASP A 14 -0.09 17.20 14.28
N GLY A 15 0.03 15.97 14.77
CA GLY A 15 0.14 14.78 13.92
C GLY A 15 -1.16 14.53 13.14
N TRP A 16 -1.13 13.56 12.22
CA TRP A 16 -2.37 13.11 11.61
C TRP A 16 -3.31 12.52 12.67
N ASN A 17 -4.59 12.88 12.58
CA ASN A 17 -5.66 12.33 13.40
C ASN A 17 -6.87 12.06 12.51
N VAL A 18 -7.59 10.97 12.78
CA VAL A 18 -8.82 10.54 12.09
C VAL A 18 -9.89 11.64 12.06
N PHE A 19 -9.87 12.57 13.03
CA PHE A 19 -10.81 13.69 13.13
C PHE A 19 -10.42 14.92 12.30
N LEU A 20 -9.27 14.92 11.61
CA LEU A 20 -8.89 16.01 10.72
C LEU A 20 -9.82 16.01 9.50
N LYS A 21 -10.54 17.12 9.36
CA LYS A 21 -11.46 17.36 8.25
C LYS A 21 -10.82 18.31 7.26
N ASP A 22 -11.16 18.11 5.99
CA ASP A 22 -10.80 19.06 4.93
C ASP A 22 -11.43 20.44 5.20
N ASN A 23 -10.89 21.50 4.60
CA ASN A 23 -11.39 22.87 4.75
C ASN A 23 -12.89 23.00 4.45
N ASP A 24 -13.41 22.13 3.57
CA ASP A 24 -14.83 22.08 3.20
C ASP A 24 -15.69 21.20 4.13
N GLN A 25 -15.11 20.69 5.24
CA GLN A 25 -15.74 19.86 6.30
C GLN A 25 -16.49 18.59 5.82
N SER A 26 -16.44 18.28 4.53
CA SER A 26 -17.23 17.22 3.92
C SER A 26 -16.63 15.82 4.09
N LYS A 27 -15.30 15.71 4.21
CA LYS A 27 -14.58 14.42 4.24
C LYS A 27 -13.47 14.42 5.28
N ASN A 28 -13.29 13.26 5.90
CA ASN A 28 -12.12 13.00 6.74
C ASN A 28 -10.89 12.89 5.83
N ILE A 29 -9.81 13.58 6.19
CA ILE A 29 -8.56 13.58 5.42
C ILE A 29 -7.90 12.21 5.59
N THR A 30 -7.57 11.54 4.50
CA THR A 30 -6.81 10.29 4.57
C THR A 30 -5.37 10.57 5.02
N GLU A 31 -4.74 9.61 5.68
CA GLU A 31 -3.32 9.71 6.05
C GLU A 31 -2.43 10.10 4.85
N CYS A 32 -2.70 9.50 3.68
CA CYS A 32 -2.02 9.80 2.43
C CYS A 32 -2.16 11.27 2.03
N ASP A 33 -3.38 11.81 2.07
CA ASP A 33 -3.65 13.19 1.65
C ASP A 33 -2.93 14.17 2.58
N PHE A 34 -2.92 13.89 3.88
CA PHE A 34 -2.20 14.68 4.87
C PHE A 34 -0.68 14.68 4.63
N TYR A 35 -0.06 13.51 4.48
CA TYR A 35 1.38 13.42 4.22
C TYR A 35 1.76 14.00 2.85
N SER A 36 0.90 13.87 1.84
CA SER A 36 1.12 14.49 0.52
C SER A 36 1.13 16.02 0.61
N ASN A 37 0.25 16.60 1.45
CA ASN A 37 0.18 18.03 1.69
C ASN A 37 1.44 18.54 2.40
N GLN A 38 1.95 17.77 3.38
CA GLN A 38 3.20 18.08 4.08
C GLN A 38 4.43 18.03 3.16
N LEU A 39 4.45 17.09 2.18
CA LEU A 39 5.53 16.99 1.20
C LEU A 39 5.42 18.01 0.05
N GLN A 40 4.27 18.66 -0.12
CA GLN A 40 4.04 19.59 -1.21
C GLN A 40 4.91 20.86 -1.07
N VAL A 41 5.55 21.26 -2.17
CA VAL A 41 6.34 22.49 -2.23
C VAL A 41 5.41 23.68 -2.48
N ARG A 42 5.38 24.62 -1.55
CA ARG A 42 4.67 25.90 -1.73
C ARG A 42 5.68 27.03 -1.69
N LYS A 43 5.58 27.96 -2.65
CA LYS A 43 6.53 29.08 -2.77
C LYS A 43 6.56 29.97 -1.53
N ASP A 44 5.44 30.06 -0.82
CA ASP A 44 5.25 30.97 0.32
C ASP A 44 5.50 30.33 1.69
N LYS A 45 5.90 29.04 1.76
CA LYS A 45 6.17 28.34 3.03
C LYS A 45 7.54 27.66 3.03
N PHE A 46 8.29 27.84 4.10
CA PHE A 46 9.55 27.12 4.30
C PHE A 46 9.25 25.66 4.65
N ASN A 47 9.52 24.74 3.72
CA ASN A 47 9.35 23.31 3.97
C ASN A 47 10.67 22.71 4.49
N GLY A 48 10.78 22.58 5.82
CA GLY A 48 11.97 22.00 6.50
C GLY A 48 12.21 20.54 6.12
N ILE A 49 11.13 19.79 5.89
CA ILE A 49 11.15 18.38 5.47
C ILE A 49 11.96 18.21 4.20
N MET A 50 11.70 19.02 3.17
CA MET A 50 12.33 18.83 1.86
C MET A 50 13.79 19.28 1.81
N LYS A 51 14.21 20.16 2.72
CA LYS A 51 15.62 20.58 2.83
C LYS A 51 16.46 19.57 3.60
N SER A 52 15.83 18.62 4.28
CA SER A 52 16.48 17.70 5.21
C SER A 52 17.03 16.42 4.55
N ARG A 53 17.59 16.47 3.34
CA ARG A 53 18.28 15.35 2.62
C ARG A 53 18.00 13.92 3.15
N ARG A 54 18.87 13.38 4.02
CA ARG A 54 18.75 12.01 4.58
C ARG A 54 17.57 11.84 5.53
N LEU A 55 17.27 12.87 6.32
CA LEU A 55 16.16 12.88 7.26
C LEU A 55 14.81 12.89 6.52
N MET A 56 14.73 13.55 5.36
CA MET A 56 13.58 13.46 4.46
C MET A 56 13.31 12.02 4.02
N GLN A 57 14.36 11.29 3.62
CA GLN A 57 14.22 9.89 3.21
C GLN A 57 13.73 9.02 4.36
N GLN A 58 14.28 9.19 5.56
CA GLN A 58 13.83 8.47 6.75
C GLN A 58 12.37 8.79 7.09
N TYR A 59 12.00 10.07 7.04
CA TYR A 59 10.62 10.50 7.28
C TYR A 59 9.65 9.91 6.25
N ALA A 60 10.01 9.92 4.97
CA ALA A 60 9.18 9.38 3.89
C ALA A 60 8.94 7.88 4.05
N VAL A 61 9.98 7.10 4.39
CA VAL A 61 9.85 5.66 4.63
C VAL A 61 8.99 5.38 5.88
N ASP A 62 9.17 6.14 6.95
CA ASP A 62 8.38 6.01 8.18
C ASP A 62 6.89 6.31 7.93
N GLN A 63 6.57 7.40 7.23
CA GLN A 63 5.17 7.73 6.92
C GLN A 63 4.55 6.71 5.96
N TYR A 64 5.31 6.22 4.98
CA TYR A 64 4.83 5.17 4.10
C TYR A 64 4.51 3.88 4.87
N ALA A 65 5.36 3.48 5.82
CA ALA A 65 5.12 2.31 6.64
C ALA A 65 3.84 2.43 7.49
N LYS A 66 3.55 3.63 8.05
CA LYS A 66 2.30 3.89 8.77
C LYS A 66 1.07 3.75 7.87
N VAL A 67 1.09 4.41 6.70
CA VAL A 67 0.02 4.33 5.71
C VAL A 67 -0.27 2.89 5.29
N GLU A 68 0.79 2.11 5.03
CA GLU A 68 0.63 0.70 4.67
C GLU A 68 0.10 -0.15 5.83
N GLN A 69 0.53 0.12 7.06
CA GLN A 69 0.00 -0.55 8.25
C GLN A 69 -1.50 -0.27 8.43
N ASP A 70 -1.94 0.96 8.22
CA ASP A 70 -3.35 1.35 8.30
C ASP A 70 -4.18 0.71 7.18
N ARG A 71 -3.64 0.64 5.96
CA ARG A 71 -4.25 -0.14 4.86
C ARG A 71 -4.41 -1.61 5.21
N LEU A 72 -3.38 -2.24 5.78
CA LEU A 72 -3.45 -3.64 6.21
C LEU A 72 -4.46 -3.83 7.33
N HIS A 73 -4.55 -2.89 8.26
CA HIS A 73 -5.54 -2.90 9.34
C HIS A 73 -6.96 -2.81 8.77
N PHE A 74 -7.19 -1.91 7.82
CA PHE A 74 -8.46 -1.80 7.10
C PHE A 74 -8.84 -3.11 6.39
N LEU A 75 -7.90 -3.72 5.67
CA LEU A 75 -8.13 -5.01 4.99
C LEU A 75 -8.48 -6.13 5.97
N LYS A 76 -7.79 -6.20 7.11
CA LYS A 76 -8.06 -7.17 8.17
C LYS A 76 -9.47 -7.00 8.76
N THR A 77 -9.89 -5.77 9.03
CA THR A 77 -11.18 -5.47 9.64
C THR A 77 -12.34 -5.64 8.66
N ASN A 78 -12.16 -5.25 7.40
CA ASN A 78 -13.18 -5.35 6.36
C ASN A 78 -13.13 -6.66 5.57
N GLN A 79 -12.34 -7.63 6.02
CA GLN A 79 -12.20 -8.95 5.39
C GLN A 79 -13.56 -9.66 5.20
N LYS A 80 -14.56 -9.43 6.07
CA LYS A 80 -15.90 -10.01 5.92
C LYS A 80 -16.63 -9.51 4.66
N GLN A 81 -16.48 -8.24 4.32
CA GLN A 81 -17.07 -7.66 3.10
C GLN A 81 -16.28 -8.10 1.86
N LEU A 82 -14.95 -8.10 1.94
CA LEU A 82 -14.07 -8.60 0.87
C LEU A 82 -14.24 -10.11 0.62
N LYS A 83 -14.67 -10.87 1.63
CA LYS A 83 -15.04 -12.28 1.49
C LYS A 83 -16.30 -12.49 0.64
N VAL A 84 -17.19 -11.50 0.45
CA VAL A 84 -18.43 -11.65 -0.35
C VAL A 84 -18.13 -11.92 -1.82
N GLU A 85 -17.15 -11.24 -2.42
CA GLU A 85 -16.68 -11.57 -3.77
C GLU A 85 -16.01 -12.96 -3.82
N LYS A 86 -15.29 -13.34 -2.75
CA LYS A 86 -14.70 -14.68 -2.64
C LYS A 86 -15.70 -15.78 -2.32
N TYR A 87 -16.87 -15.48 -1.78
CA TYR A 87 -17.91 -16.49 -1.56
C TYR A 87 -18.35 -17.11 -2.89
N GLN A 88 -18.32 -16.37 -4.01
CA GLN A 88 -18.56 -16.96 -5.34
C GLN A 88 -17.49 -18.01 -5.69
N GLY A 89 -16.20 -17.68 -5.56
CA GLY A 89 -15.12 -18.65 -5.80
C GLY A 89 -15.00 -19.76 -4.75
N LEU A 90 -15.44 -19.50 -3.51
CA LEU A 90 -15.52 -20.49 -2.44
C LEU A 90 -16.67 -21.47 -2.69
N LEU A 91 -17.84 -21.01 -3.17
CA LEU A 91 -18.93 -21.89 -3.60
C LEU A 91 -18.48 -22.82 -4.72
N ASP A 92 -17.68 -22.33 -5.67
CA ASP A 92 -17.06 -23.15 -6.72
C ASP A 92 -16.03 -24.15 -6.15
N ALA A 93 -15.29 -23.79 -5.09
CA ALA A 93 -14.35 -24.69 -4.43
C ALA A 93 -15.04 -25.71 -3.50
N ILE A 94 -16.17 -25.33 -2.86
CA ILE A 94 -17.03 -26.21 -2.06
C ILE A 94 -17.65 -27.29 -2.96
N ALA A 95 -18.03 -26.95 -4.19
CA ALA A 95 -18.46 -27.93 -5.18
C ALA A 95 -17.36 -28.98 -5.50
N ASN A 96 -16.09 -28.66 -5.27
CA ASN A 96 -14.93 -29.51 -5.51
C ASN A 96 -14.38 -30.24 -4.25
N GLY A 97 -14.98 -30.03 -3.06
CA GLY A 97 -14.76 -30.91 -1.90
C GLY A 97 -13.60 -30.59 -0.93
N ASP A 98 -12.88 -29.48 -1.08
CA ASP A 98 -11.73 -29.15 -0.23
C ASP A 98 -12.13 -28.26 0.99
N MET A 99 -12.50 -28.90 2.11
CA MET A 99 -13.25 -28.25 3.21
C MET A 99 -12.51 -28.05 4.55
N ASN A 100 -11.17 -28.10 4.63
CA ASN A 100 -10.53 -28.24 5.95
C ASN A 100 -9.70 -27.07 6.50
N ASP A 101 -9.52 -25.92 5.81
CA ASP A 101 -8.54 -24.92 6.30
C ASP A 101 -8.87 -23.43 6.02
N VAL A 102 -10.16 -23.08 5.96
CA VAL A 102 -10.61 -21.75 5.48
C VAL A 102 -10.71 -20.69 6.60
N GLU A 103 -10.70 -21.09 7.86
CA GLU A 103 -11.16 -20.23 8.95
C GLU A 103 -10.15 -19.15 9.39
N SER A 104 -8.85 -19.31 9.16
CA SER A 104 -7.81 -18.43 9.72
C SER A 104 -6.97 -17.66 8.69
N LYS A 105 -7.26 -17.77 7.39
CA LYS A 105 -6.45 -17.10 6.37
C LYS A 105 -6.92 -15.66 6.18
N ILE A 106 -6.14 -14.68 6.65
CA ILE A 106 -6.27 -13.29 6.18
C ILE A 106 -5.74 -13.28 4.77
N ILE A 107 -6.63 -12.99 3.83
CA ILE A 107 -6.30 -13.07 2.43
C ILE A 107 -6.09 -11.65 1.93
N LEU A 108 -4.83 -11.28 1.71
CA LEU A 108 -4.44 -10.01 1.10
C LEU A 108 -4.94 -9.94 -0.34
N PRO A 109 -5.50 -8.79 -0.78
CA PRO A 109 -5.85 -8.57 -2.16
C PRO A 109 -4.60 -8.55 -3.05
N PRO A 110 -4.77 -8.80 -4.36
CA PRO A 110 -3.68 -8.78 -5.33
C PRO A 110 -3.02 -7.40 -5.48
N SER A 111 -3.73 -6.32 -5.13
CA SER A 111 -3.19 -4.96 -5.13
C SER A 111 -2.03 -4.75 -4.15
N HIS A 112 -1.81 -5.68 -3.21
CA HIS A 112 -0.66 -5.66 -2.32
C HIS A 112 0.55 -6.34 -2.98
N THR A 113 1.50 -5.53 -3.43
CA THR A 113 2.78 -5.98 -4.03
C THR A 113 3.51 -6.92 -3.07
N GLY A 114 3.93 -8.08 -3.57
CA GLY A 114 4.63 -9.09 -2.78
C GLY A 114 3.72 -10.06 -2.02
N SER A 115 2.38 -9.90 -2.09
CA SER A 115 1.45 -10.91 -1.60
C SER A 115 1.46 -12.19 -2.47
N PRO A 116 1.07 -13.36 -1.93
CA PRO A 116 0.89 -14.57 -2.73
C PRO A 116 -0.12 -14.40 -3.88
N GLN A 117 -1.06 -13.47 -3.78
CA GLN A 117 -2.03 -13.19 -4.85
C GLN A 117 -1.46 -12.33 -5.96
N PHE A 118 -0.68 -11.31 -5.60
CA PHE A 118 0.04 -10.51 -6.59
C PHE A 118 0.86 -11.38 -7.53
N TYR A 119 1.62 -12.34 -6.98
CA TYR A 119 2.41 -13.26 -7.83
C TYR A 119 1.54 -14.19 -8.68
N ARG A 120 0.40 -14.65 -8.17
CA ARG A 120 -0.55 -15.48 -8.94
C ARG A 120 -1.16 -14.70 -10.10
N GLU A 121 -1.53 -13.45 -9.89
CA GLU A 121 -2.07 -12.59 -10.96
C GLU A 121 -1.01 -12.22 -11.98
N CYS A 122 0.21 -11.84 -11.56
CA CYS A 122 1.31 -11.62 -12.49
C CYS A 122 1.59 -12.87 -13.34
N PHE A 123 1.54 -14.05 -12.73
CA PHE A 123 1.68 -15.31 -13.46
C PHE A 123 0.53 -15.52 -14.46
N GLN A 124 -0.72 -15.36 -14.03
CA GLN A 124 -1.89 -15.52 -14.90
C GLN A 124 -1.90 -14.50 -16.04
N ALA A 125 -1.55 -13.25 -15.78
CA ALA A 125 -1.40 -12.21 -16.80
C ALA A 125 -0.29 -12.56 -17.79
N GLY A 126 0.85 -13.08 -17.29
CA GLY A 126 1.91 -13.60 -18.14
C GLY A 126 1.43 -14.76 -19.03
N MET A 127 0.69 -15.72 -18.47
CA MET A 127 0.13 -16.84 -19.23
C MET A 127 -0.94 -16.39 -20.24
N ALA A 128 -1.73 -15.36 -19.93
CA ALA A 128 -2.66 -14.76 -20.88
C ALA A 128 -1.92 -14.16 -22.07
N LEU A 129 -0.83 -13.44 -21.82
CA LEU A 129 0.03 -12.88 -22.86
C LEU A 129 0.66 -13.98 -23.73
N VAL A 130 1.12 -15.08 -23.12
CA VAL A 130 1.64 -16.25 -23.86
C VAL A 130 0.54 -16.89 -24.72
N ARG A 131 -0.70 -16.91 -24.26
CA ARG A 131 -1.83 -17.46 -25.03
C ARG A 131 -2.14 -16.60 -26.26
N GLU A 132 -2.04 -15.27 -26.15
CA GLU A 132 -2.31 -14.35 -27.25
C GLU A 132 -1.13 -14.20 -28.22
N SER A 133 0.09 -14.08 -27.68
CA SER A 133 1.30 -13.78 -28.46
C SER A 133 2.11 -15.02 -28.85
N GLY A 134 1.73 -16.20 -28.36
CA GLY A 134 2.48 -17.44 -28.55
C GLY A 134 3.58 -17.63 -27.51
N LYS A 135 4.23 -18.80 -27.56
CA LYS A 135 5.29 -19.17 -26.62
C LYS A 135 6.50 -18.25 -26.79
N PRO A 136 7.02 -17.62 -25.73
CA PRO A 136 8.22 -16.81 -25.82
C PRO A 136 9.43 -17.70 -26.10
N ASP A 137 10.17 -17.37 -27.15
CA ASP A 137 11.40 -18.08 -27.52
C ASP A 137 12.63 -17.55 -26.76
N TYR A 138 12.59 -16.30 -26.31
CA TYR A 138 13.69 -15.64 -25.61
C TYR A 138 13.25 -15.13 -24.24
N LEU A 139 14.05 -15.44 -23.22
CA LEU A 139 13.94 -14.87 -21.87
C LEU A 139 15.15 -13.96 -21.63
N ILE A 140 14.93 -12.65 -21.59
CA ILE A 140 15.99 -11.66 -21.33
C ILE A 140 15.86 -11.21 -19.88
N THR A 141 16.89 -11.48 -19.07
CA THR A 141 17.03 -10.94 -17.72
C THR A 141 18.06 -9.83 -17.73
N MET A 142 17.65 -8.60 -17.38
CA MET A 142 18.55 -7.47 -17.24
C MET A 142 18.84 -7.23 -15.76
N THR A 143 20.04 -7.57 -15.32
CA THR A 143 20.50 -7.25 -13.95
C THR A 143 21.20 -5.90 -13.97
N THR A 144 20.57 -4.87 -13.39
CA THR A 144 21.24 -3.60 -13.15
C THR A 144 22.06 -3.73 -11.87
N ASN A 145 23.38 -3.68 -11.98
CA ASN A 145 24.26 -3.49 -10.82
C ASN A 145 24.44 -1.99 -10.60
N PRO A 146 23.86 -1.39 -9.55
CA PRO A 146 24.07 0.03 -9.26
C PRO A 146 25.51 0.23 -8.79
N LYS A 147 26.32 0.96 -9.57
CA LYS A 147 27.56 1.59 -9.12
C LYS A 147 27.30 3.00 -8.63
#